data_AF-A0A095VMM8-F1
#
_entry.id   AF-A0A095VMM8-F1
#
_cell.length_a   1.000
_cell.length_b   1.000
_cell.length_c   1.000
_cell.angle_alpha   90.00
_cell.angle_beta   90.00
_cell.angle_gamma   90.00
#
_symmetry.space_group_name_H-M   'P 1'
#
loop_
_entity.id
_entity.type
_entity.pdbx_description
1 polymer ?
#
loop_
_entity_poly.entity_id
_entity_poly.type
_entity_poly.pdbx_seq_one_letter_code
_entity_poly.pdbx_strand_id
1 'polypeptide(L)'
;MQIPAQTFDDFRLLGHRPDLQIALMVLPALVETLDFIRSSKDVEPLDDKAWYVALDALVQENGGWDQSLLELGQKILESPLDTVIRKGIISEEDDG
;
A
#
# COMPACT_ATOMS: atom_id res chain seq x y z
N MET A 1 17.90 -1.33 -2.13
CA MET A 1 17.60 -2.21 -0.98
C MET A 1 17.68 -3.66 -1.44
N GLN A 2 18.47 -4.50 -0.76
CA GLN A 2 18.32 -5.97 -0.89
C GLN A 2 17.34 -6.40 0.20
N ILE A 3 16.19 -6.94 -0.21
CA ILE A 3 15.28 -7.59 0.73
C ILE A 3 15.95 -8.91 1.14
N PRO A 4 16.17 -9.17 2.44
CA PRO A 4 16.77 -10.41 2.90
C PRO A 4 15.95 -11.61 2.39
N ALA A 5 16.63 -12.67 1.92
CA ALA A 5 15.96 -13.87 1.42
C ALA A 5 14.98 -14.47 2.44
N GLN A 6 15.31 -14.37 3.73
CA GLN A 6 14.49 -14.83 4.83
C GLN A 6 13.15 -14.08 4.95
N THR A 7 13.13 -12.77 4.63
CA THR A 7 11.89 -11.98 4.59
C THR A 7 10.94 -12.50 3.51
N PHE A 8 11.47 -12.97 2.37
CA PHE A 8 10.66 -13.58 1.31
C PHE A 8 10.12 -14.95 1.71
N ASP A 9 10.92 -15.76 2.41
CA ASP A 9 10.48 -17.07 2.92
C ASP A 9 9.37 -16.92 3.96
N ASP A 10 9.50 -15.96 4.88
CA ASP A 10 8.45 -15.63 5.85
C ASP A 10 7.18 -15.10 5.15
N PHE A 11 7.35 -14.40 4.02
CA PHE A 11 6.22 -13.93 3.21
C PHE A 11 5.44 -15.06 2.52
N ARG A 12 6.11 -16.16 2.17
CA ARG A 12 5.45 -17.36 1.64
C ARG A 12 4.53 -18.00 2.67
N LEU A 13 4.83 -17.86 3.96
CA LEU A 13 3.94 -18.35 5.04
C LEU A 13 2.58 -17.63 5.00
N LEU A 14 2.55 -16.37 4.53
CA LEU A 14 1.33 -15.59 4.34
C LEU A 14 0.64 -15.85 2.99
N GLY A 15 1.07 -16.84 2.20
CA GLY A 15 0.51 -17.10 0.86
C GLY A 15 -1.00 -17.42 0.85
N HIS A 16 -1.55 -17.86 1.98
CA HIS A 16 -2.98 -18.12 2.17
C HIS A 16 -3.77 -16.87 2.60
N ARG A 17 -3.08 -15.76 2.87
CA ARG A 17 -3.64 -14.46 3.32
C ARG A 17 -3.12 -13.33 2.43
N PRO A 18 -3.60 -13.24 1.16
CA PRO A 18 -3.19 -12.19 0.24
C PRO A 18 -3.50 -10.78 0.78
N ASP A 19 -4.54 -10.64 1.61
CA ASP A 19 -4.86 -9.41 2.35
C ASP A 19 -3.72 -8.96 3.27
N LEU A 20 -3.10 -9.89 4.00
CA LEU A 20 -1.93 -9.60 4.85
C LEU A 20 -0.71 -9.23 4.00
N GLN A 21 -0.51 -9.90 2.86
CA GLN A 21 0.59 -9.58 1.97
C GLN A 21 0.46 -8.17 1.38
N ILE A 22 -0.74 -7.77 0.96
CA ILE A 22 -1.02 -6.42 0.47
C ILE A 22 -0.80 -5.41 1.60
N ALA A 23 -1.34 -5.66 2.79
CA ALA A 23 -1.21 -4.76 3.93
C ALA A 23 0.24 -4.58 4.42
N LEU A 24 1.06 -5.63 4.40
CA LEU A 24 2.40 -5.63 5.01
C LEU A 24 3.52 -5.25 4.05
N MET A 25 3.34 -5.39 2.73
CA MET A 25 4.37 -4.99 1.76
C MET A 25 3.88 -4.01 0.71
N VAL A 26 2.72 -4.24 0.09
CA VAL A 26 2.25 -3.39 -1.00
C VAL A 26 1.88 -2.01 -0.47
N LEU A 27 1.15 -1.95 0.65
CA LEU A 27 0.76 -0.68 1.25
C LEU A 27 1.97 0.17 1.69
N PRO A 28 2.96 -0.35 2.46
CA PRO A 28 4.16 0.43 2.79
C PRO A 28 4.93 0.88 1.56
N ALA A 29 5.14 0.00 0.56
CA ALA A 29 5.85 0.37 -0.66
C ALA A 29 5.11 1.46 -1.45
N LEU A 30 3.78 1.42 -1.49
CA LEU A 30 2.96 2.46 -2.11
C LEU A 30 3.09 3.78 -1.34
N VAL A 31 3.00 3.77 -0.01
CA VAL A 31 3.15 4.96 0.83
C VAL A 31 4.50 5.63 0.60
N GLU A 32 5.60 4.87 0.57
CA GLU A 32 6.94 5.39 0.25
C GLU A 32 7.02 5.96 -1.17
N THR A 33 6.35 5.32 -2.15
CA THR A 33 6.28 5.82 -3.53
C THR A 33 5.51 7.15 -3.61
N LEU A 34 4.40 7.25 -2.89
CA LEU A 34 3.61 8.48 -2.83
C LEU A 34 4.36 9.59 -2.09
N ASP A 35 5.14 9.26 -1.07
CA ASP A 35 6.03 10.21 -0.38
C ASP A 35 7.10 10.74 -1.35
N PHE A 36 7.77 9.84 -2.07
CA PHE A 36 8.74 10.20 -3.10
C PHE A 36 8.16 11.15 -4.15
N ILE A 37 6.96 10.85 -4.65
CA ILE A 37 6.29 11.73 -5.62
C ILE A 37 6.06 13.10 -4.98
N ARG A 38 5.48 13.14 -3.79
CA ARG A 38 5.14 14.39 -3.08
C ARG A 38 6.37 15.26 -2.84
N SER A 39 7.50 14.66 -2.45
CA SER A 39 8.75 15.39 -2.22
C SER A 39 9.45 15.83 -3.52
N SER A 40 9.19 15.14 -4.63
CA SER A 40 9.88 15.39 -5.91
C SER A 40 9.18 16.42 -6.80
N LYS A 41 7.90 16.75 -6.52
CA LYS A 41 7.11 17.70 -7.32
C LYS A 41 7.78 19.06 -7.54
N ASP A 42 8.56 19.53 -6.57
CA ASP A 42 9.25 20.82 -6.63
C ASP A 42 10.70 20.72 -7.15
N VAL A 43 11.19 19.51 -7.44
CA VAL A 43 12.58 19.24 -7.81
C VAL A 43 12.70 18.79 -9.28
N GLU A 44 11.87 17.83 -9.69
CA GLU A 44 11.91 17.26 -11.04
C GLU A 44 10.49 16.94 -11.53
N PRO A 45 10.11 17.35 -12.76
CA PRO A 45 8.85 16.92 -13.37
C PRO A 45 8.86 15.41 -13.61
N LEU A 46 7.86 14.71 -13.09
CA LEU A 46 7.66 13.26 -13.27
C LEU A 46 6.60 12.92 -14.33
N ASP A 47 6.04 13.93 -15.00
CA ASP A 47 4.93 13.83 -15.95
C ASP A 47 5.26 12.98 -17.20
N ASP A 48 6.54 12.78 -17.49
CA ASP A 48 7.02 11.87 -18.53
C ASP A 48 6.99 10.39 -18.12
N LYS A 49 6.83 10.08 -16.82
CA LYS A 49 6.81 8.71 -16.31
C LYS A 49 5.39 8.17 -16.30
N ALA A 50 5.13 7.14 -17.12
CA ALA A 50 3.81 6.50 -17.19
C ALA A 50 3.29 5.99 -15.82
N TRP A 51 4.17 5.49 -14.96
CA TRP A 51 3.81 5.05 -13.61
C TRP A 51 3.38 6.21 -12.70
N TYR A 52 3.99 7.38 -12.86
CA TYR A 52 3.61 8.59 -12.12
C TYR A 52 2.22 9.07 -12.57
N VAL A 53 1.97 9.14 -13.88
CA VAL A 53 0.67 9.56 -14.41
C VAL A 53 -0.46 8.66 -13.91
N ALA A 54 -0.23 7.35 -13.89
CA ALA A 54 -1.20 6.40 -13.36
C ALA A 54 -1.44 6.59 -11.85
N LEU A 55 -0.39 6.76 -11.06
CA LEU A 55 -0.51 6.99 -9.61
C LEU A 55 -1.14 8.34 -9.29
N ASP A 56 -0.80 9.40 -10.02
CA ASP A 56 -1.40 10.72 -9.83
C ASP A 56 -2.90 10.67 -10.11
N ALA A 57 -3.34 10.02 -11.20
CA ALA A 57 -4.75 9.80 -11.49
C ALA A 57 -5.47 9.08 -10.34
N LEU A 58 -4.89 7.97 -9.84
CA LEU A 58 -5.42 7.24 -8.68
C LEU A 58 -5.51 8.11 -7.42
N VAL A 59 -4.52 8.96 -7.17
CA VAL A 59 -4.56 9.90 -6.03
C VAL A 59 -5.69 10.90 -6.19
N GLN A 60 -5.88 11.48 -7.39
CA GLN A 60 -6.97 12.43 -7.64
C GLN A 60 -8.34 11.76 -7.45
N GLU A 61 -8.53 10.54 -7.97
CA GLU A 61 -9.76 9.76 -7.80
C GLU A 61 -10.07 9.44 -6.33
N ASN A 62 -9.04 9.32 -5.50
CA ASN A 62 -9.16 9.01 -4.08
C ASN A 62 -9.11 10.25 -3.16
N GLY A 63 -9.29 11.45 -3.74
CA GLY A 63 -9.51 12.71 -3.02
C GLY A 63 -8.26 13.57 -2.83
N GLY A 64 -7.22 13.35 -3.63
CA GLY A 64 -6.14 14.31 -3.85
C GLY A 64 -5.00 14.30 -2.82
N TRP A 65 -3.95 15.06 -3.15
CA TRP A 65 -2.68 15.07 -2.42
C TRP A 65 -2.72 15.72 -1.03
N ASP A 66 -3.81 16.41 -0.69
CA ASP A 66 -4.00 17.06 0.62
C ASP A 66 -4.23 16.05 1.76
N GLN A 67 -4.56 14.81 1.42
CA GLN A 67 -4.75 13.73 2.39
C GLN A 67 -3.42 13.19 2.93
N SER A 68 -3.51 12.49 4.07
CA SER A 68 -2.39 11.71 4.59
C SER A 68 -2.02 10.60 3.59
N LEU A 69 -0.72 10.31 3.47
CA LEU A 69 -0.23 9.29 2.53
C LEU A 69 -0.76 7.89 2.86
N LEU A 70 -0.89 7.58 4.15
CA LEU A 70 -1.46 6.31 4.59
C LEU A 70 -2.93 6.18 4.20
N GLU A 71 -3.72 7.25 4.33
CA GLU A 71 -5.12 7.26 3.93
C GLU A 71 -5.27 7.06 2.42
N LEU A 72 -4.46 7.76 1.61
CA LEU A 72 -4.42 7.56 0.16
C LEU A 72 -4.02 6.13 -0.21
N GLY A 73 -2.95 5.63 0.40
CA GLY A 73 -2.48 4.26 0.16
C GLY A 73 -3.54 3.21 0.51
N GLN A 74 -4.28 3.42 1.61
CA GLN A 74 -5.40 2.57 1.97
C GLN A 74 -6.52 2.64 0.94
N LYS A 75 -6.97 3.84 0.54
CA LYS A 75 -8.06 4.00 -0.44
C LYS A 75 -7.70 3.40 -1.81
N ILE A 76 -6.49 3.64 -2.31
CA ILE A 76 -6.00 3.10 -3.59
C ILE A 76 -5.96 1.57 -3.58
N LEU A 77 -5.65 0.95 -2.43
CA LEU A 77 -5.56 -0.50 -2.27
C LEU A 77 -6.83 -1.15 -1.70
N GLU A 78 -7.96 -0.43 -1.71
CA GLU A 78 -9.25 -0.92 -1.20
C GLU A 78 -9.23 -1.30 0.30
N SER A 79 -8.58 -0.47 1.12
CA SER A 79 -8.47 -0.57 2.58
C SER A 79 -7.95 -1.93 3.08
N PRO A 80 -6.70 -2.30 2.74
CA PRO A 80 -6.15 -3.61 3.09
C PRO A 80 -6.01 -3.83 4.60
N LEU A 81 -5.72 -2.80 5.41
CA LEU A 81 -5.66 -2.97 6.88
C LEU A 81 -7.04 -3.24 7.46
N ASP A 82 -8.08 -2.54 7.00
CA ASP A 82 -9.45 -2.77 7.47
C ASP A 82 -9.90 -4.20 7.13
N THR A 83 -9.54 -4.68 5.93
CA THR A 83 -9.81 -6.05 5.49
C THR A 83 -9.12 -7.07 6.39
N VAL A 84 -7.84 -6.86 6.71
CA VAL A 84 -7.07 -7.74 7.61
C VAL A 84 -7.68 -7.77 9.00
N ILE A 85 -7.98 -6.60 9.59
CA ILE A 85 -8.52 -6.48 10.94
C ILE A 85 -9.87 -7.19 11.04
N ARG A 86 -10.79 -6.92 10.09
CA ARG A 86 -12.11 -7.57 10.07
C ARG A 86 -12.01 -9.09 9.96
N LYS A 87 -11.15 -9.60 9.07
CA LYS A 87 -10.94 -11.04 8.93
C LYS A 87 -10.29 -11.67 10.17
N GLY A 88 -9.37 -10.95 10.82
CA GLY A 88 -8.76 -11.38 12.08
C GLY A 88 -9.80 -11.53 13.19
N ILE A 89 -10.65 -10.51 13.39
CA ILE A 89 -11.70 -10.53 14.41
C ILE A 89 -12.71 -11.66 14.17
N ILE A 90 -13.15 -11.88 12.92
CA ILE A 90 -14.09 -12.97 12.59
C ILE A 90 -13.47 -14.35 12.87
N SER A 91 -12.16 -14.51 12.67
CA SER A 91 -11.48 -15.80 12.90
C SER A 91 -11.34 -16.13 14.39
N GLU A 92 -11.32 -15.12 15.28
CA GLU A 92 -11.25 -15.32 16.73
C GLU A 92 -12.61 -15.65 17.37
N GLU A 93 -13.73 -15.27 16.71
CA GLU A 93 -15.08 -15.55 17.20
C GLU A 93 -15.56 -16.99 16.90
N ASP A 94 -15.03 -17.64 15.86
CA ASP A 94 -15.38 -19.02 15.49
C ASP A 94 -14.64 -20.11 16.30
N ASP A 95 -13.58 -19.73 17.04
CA ASP A 95 -12.79 -20.62 17.91
C ASP A 95 -13.18 -20.53 19.40
N GLY A 96 -14.29 -19.84 19.73
CA GLY A 96 -14.78 -19.57 21.10
C GLY A 96 -15.99 -20.40 21.55
#